data_AF-A0A4P6TJ84-F1
#
_entry.id   AF-A0A4P6TJ84-F1
#
_cell.length_a   1.000
_cell.length_b   1.000
_cell.length_c   1.000
_cell.angle_alpha   90.00
_cell.angle_beta   90.00
_cell.angle_gamma   90.00
#
_symmetry.space_group_name_H-M   'P 1'
#
loop_
_entity.id
_entity.type
_entity.pdbx_description
1 polymer ?
#
loop_
_entity_poly.entity_id
_entity_poly.type
_entity_poly.pdbx_seq_one_letter_code
_entity_poly.pdbx_strand_id
1 'polypeptide(L)'
;MHLLPALDSASFDAHLPLQVQLLNDAQCSAARQRETRLALRVLAAPSETPEEPDPMLMRLEAKLDLALEIALLGHHPDRPPLTPCRLGLDSIAWLSDHPWRVGDAVQIALMPNPDSALMLFLAAHIEEQHPTPDESYAIIARLQLPQDEQTQPLWERWVFRRHRRAILER
;
A
#
# COMPACT_ATOMS: atom_id res chain seq x y z
N MET A 1 -15.33 10.62 13.64
CA MET A 1 -14.26 9.64 13.30
C MET A 1 -14.95 8.41 12.77
N HIS A 2 -14.85 8.14 11.47
CA HIS A 2 -15.33 6.88 10.91
C HIS A 2 -14.45 5.75 11.44
N LEU A 3 -15.08 4.77 12.10
CA LEU A 3 -14.35 3.61 12.58
C LEU A 3 -14.06 2.70 11.38
N LEU A 4 -12.79 2.58 11.00
CA LEU A 4 -12.34 1.55 10.06
C LEU A 4 -12.56 0.17 10.71
N PRO A 5 -13.04 -0.83 9.94
CA PRO A 5 -13.18 -2.20 10.43
C PRO A 5 -11.88 -2.73 11.04
N ALA A 6 -12.01 -3.58 12.07
CA ALA A 6 -10.88 -4.30 12.63
C ALA A 6 -10.37 -5.34 11.62
N LEU A 7 -9.06 -5.56 11.61
CA LEU A 7 -8.43 -6.66 10.87
C LEU A 7 -7.86 -7.66 11.87
N ASP A 8 -7.86 -8.94 11.52
CA ASP A 8 -7.43 -10.03 12.41
C ASP A 8 -5.89 -10.17 12.51
N SER A 9 -5.14 -9.41 11.71
CA SER A 9 -3.68 -9.44 11.65
C SER A 9 -3.05 -8.11 12.07
N ALA A 10 -1.72 -8.11 12.24
CA ALA A 10 -0.96 -6.90 12.52
C ALA A 10 -1.24 -5.85 11.44
N SER A 11 -1.75 -4.70 11.87
CA SER A 11 -2.28 -3.69 10.95
C SER A 11 -2.06 -2.27 11.45
N PHE A 12 -2.05 -1.30 10.55
CA PHE A 12 -1.93 0.11 10.88
C PHE A 12 -2.95 0.95 10.14
N ASP A 13 -3.42 2.01 10.81
CA ASP A 13 -4.30 3.01 10.21
C ASP A 13 -3.46 4.04 9.47
N ALA A 14 -3.93 4.46 8.30
CA ALA A 14 -3.31 5.51 7.51
C ALA A 14 -4.35 6.24 6.67
N HIS A 15 -3.95 7.39 6.14
CA HIS A 15 -4.66 8.07 5.05
C HIS A 15 -3.73 8.01 3.86
N LEU A 16 -4.02 7.15 2.90
CA LEU A 16 -3.13 6.87 1.76
C LEU A 16 -3.85 7.13 0.45
N PRO A 17 -3.17 7.66 -0.58
CA PRO A 17 -3.72 7.71 -1.92
C PRO A 17 -4.03 6.28 -2.38
N LEU A 18 -5.32 6.01 -2.60
CA LEU A 18 -5.83 4.69 -2.89
C LEU A 18 -6.89 4.78 -3.99
N GLN A 19 -6.73 3.96 -5.02
CA GLN A 19 -7.72 3.76 -6.08
C GLN A 19 -8.01 2.26 -6.23
N VAL A 20 -9.28 1.91 -6.35
CA VAL A 20 -9.72 0.52 -6.54
C VAL A 20 -10.44 0.40 -7.88
N GLN A 21 -10.15 -0.67 -8.60
CA GLN A 21 -10.84 -1.02 -9.84
C GLN A 21 -11.11 -2.52 -9.89
N LEU A 22 -12.20 -2.91 -10.56
CA LEU A 22 -12.47 -4.32 -10.82
C LEU A 22 -11.32 -4.95 -11.61
N LEU A 23 -11.00 -6.18 -11.25
CA LEU A 23 -9.99 -7.00 -11.91
C LEU A 23 -10.70 -8.14 -12.63
N ASN A 24 -10.45 -8.26 -13.93
CA ASN A 24 -11.04 -9.32 -14.75
C ASN A 24 -10.40 -10.69 -14.48
N ASP A 25 -9.13 -10.67 -14.07
CA ASP A 25 -8.35 -11.86 -13.73
C ASP A 25 -8.17 -11.96 -12.21
N ALA A 26 -7.73 -13.12 -11.70
CA ALA A 26 -7.46 -13.28 -10.27
C ALA A 26 -6.24 -12.48 -9.77
N GLN A 27 -5.38 -11.98 -10.67
CA GLN A 27 -4.13 -11.32 -10.32
C GLN A 27 -3.82 -10.11 -11.21
N CYS A 28 -3.00 -9.20 -10.68
CA CYS A 28 -2.46 -8.08 -11.45
C CYS A 28 -1.58 -8.58 -12.60
N SER A 29 -1.42 -7.76 -13.65
CA SER A 29 -0.52 -8.07 -14.76
C SER A 29 0.93 -8.27 -14.29
N ALA A 30 1.71 -9.08 -15.01
CA ALA A 30 3.11 -9.36 -14.66
C ALA A 30 3.97 -8.09 -14.51
N ALA A 31 3.70 -7.06 -15.32
CA ALA A 31 4.37 -5.76 -15.20
C ALA A 31 4.10 -5.09 -13.85
N ARG A 32 2.83 -5.02 -13.43
CA ARG A 32 2.41 -4.47 -12.13
C ARG A 32 2.94 -5.29 -10.96
N GLN A 33 2.93 -6.61 -11.06
CA GLN A 33 3.51 -7.48 -10.02
C GLN A 33 5.03 -7.25 -9.86
N ARG A 34 5.75 -7.09 -10.98
CA ARG A 34 7.19 -6.77 -10.95
C ARG A 34 7.43 -5.42 -10.29
N GLU A 35 6.63 -4.42 -10.64
CA GLU A 35 6.72 -3.08 -10.07
C GLU A 35 6.47 -3.08 -8.56
N THR A 36 5.37 -3.70 -8.11
CA THR A 36 5.08 -3.89 -6.67
C THR A 36 6.25 -4.52 -5.94
N ARG A 37 6.89 -5.56 -6.52
CA ARG A 37 8.03 -6.23 -5.89
C ARG A 37 9.26 -5.32 -5.76
N LEU A 38 9.55 -4.50 -6.77
CA LEU A 38 10.64 -3.53 -6.71
C LEU A 38 10.37 -2.44 -5.65
N ALA A 39 9.14 -1.93 -5.61
CA ALA A 39 8.72 -0.97 -4.60
C ALA A 39 8.82 -1.55 -3.19
N LEU A 40 8.38 -2.81 -2.99
CA LEU A 40 8.49 -3.49 -1.68
C LEU A 40 9.93 -3.70 -1.24
N ARG A 41 10.88 -3.90 -2.16
CA ARG A 41 12.31 -3.94 -1.80
C ARG A 41 12.80 -2.63 -1.19
N VAL A 42 12.36 -1.50 -1.74
CA VAL A 42 12.68 -0.16 -1.20
C VAL A 42 12.00 0.03 0.16
N LEU A 43 10.70 -0.25 0.24
CA LEU A 43 9.89 -0.06 1.45
C LEU A 43 10.32 -0.94 2.63
N ALA A 44 10.78 -2.16 2.33
CA ALA A 44 11.25 -3.11 3.34
C ALA A 44 12.76 -2.99 3.61
N ALA A 45 13.50 -2.15 2.87
CA ALA A 45 14.92 -1.95 3.10
C ALA A 45 15.17 -1.48 4.55
N PRO A 46 16.23 -1.95 5.24
CA PRO A 46 16.58 -1.42 6.55
C PRO A 46 16.80 0.10 6.47
N SER A 47 16.26 0.84 7.44
CA SER A 47 16.36 2.30 7.49
C SER A 47 17.43 2.76 8.49
N GLU A 48 18.41 1.91 8.81
CA GLU A 48 19.50 2.25 9.72
C GLU A 48 20.36 3.31 9.05
N THR A 49 20.21 4.56 9.50
CA THR A 49 21.05 5.66 9.06
C THR A 49 22.35 5.59 9.86
N PRO A 50 23.53 5.55 9.23
CA PRO A 50 24.80 5.61 9.94
C PRO A 50 24.89 6.89 10.79
N GLU A 51 25.54 6.83 11.95
CA GLU A 51 25.75 8.01 12.81
C GLU A 51 26.56 9.12 12.10
N GLU A 52 27.49 8.73 11.20
CA GLU A 52 28.23 9.65 10.32
C GLU A 52 28.25 9.11 8.88
N PRO A 53 27.29 9.49 8.02
CA PRO A 53 27.30 9.09 6.63
C PRO A 53 28.34 9.87 5.81
N ASP A 54 29.06 9.19 4.92
CA ASP A 54 29.99 9.82 3.97
C ASP A 54 29.25 10.88 3.11
N PRO A 55 29.67 12.16 3.11
CA PRO A 55 29.03 13.21 2.33
C PRO A 55 28.90 12.91 0.83
N MET A 56 29.84 12.13 0.27
CA MET A 56 29.75 11.72 -1.14
C MET A 56 28.63 10.72 -1.37
N LEU A 57 28.44 9.76 -0.44
CA LEU A 57 27.34 8.80 -0.49
C LEU A 57 26.00 9.49 -0.30
N MET A 58 25.88 10.42 0.66
CA MET A 58 24.66 11.23 0.84
C MET A 58 24.29 11.99 -0.43
N ARG A 59 25.27 12.60 -1.09
CA ARG A 59 25.03 13.33 -2.35
C ARG A 59 24.62 12.39 -3.49
N LEU A 60 25.14 11.15 -3.50
CA LEU A 60 24.72 10.14 -4.48
C LEU A 60 23.28 9.68 -4.22
N GLU A 61 22.94 9.38 -2.96
CA GLU A 61 21.59 9.01 -2.54
C GLU A 61 20.57 10.09 -2.91
N ALA A 62 20.84 11.35 -2.57
CA ALA A 62 19.97 12.47 -2.93
C ALA A 62 19.74 12.62 -4.46
N LYS A 63 20.74 12.29 -5.28
CA LYS A 63 20.57 12.28 -6.75
C LYS A 63 19.74 11.09 -7.22
N LEU A 64 19.91 9.92 -6.60
CA LEU A 64 19.13 8.72 -6.90
C LEU A 64 17.66 8.93 -6.53
N ASP A 65 17.39 9.51 -5.36
CA ASP A 65 16.04 9.85 -4.90
C ASP A 65 15.35 10.80 -5.87
N LEU A 66 16.02 11.89 -6.26
CA LEU A 66 15.45 12.84 -7.23
C LEU A 66 15.20 12.21 -8.60
N ALA A 67 16.15 11.41 -9.11
CA ALA A 67 15.98 10.74 -10.40
C ALA A 67 14.84 9.71 -10.36
N LEU A 68 14.71 8.99 -9.25
CA LEU A 68 13.63 8.02 -9.04
C LEU A 68 12.27 8.72 -8.99
N GLU A 69 12.13 9.80 -8.23
CA GLU A 69 10.86 10.52 -8.11
C GLU A 69 10.43 11.14 -9.46
N ILE A 70 11.36 11.73 -10.21
CA ILE A 70 11.08 12.24 -11.56
C ILE A 70 10.59 11.11 -12.48
N ALA A 71 11.23 9.94 -12.43
CA ALA A 71 10.82 8.79 -13.23
C ALA A 71 9.43 8.29 -12.82
N LEU A 72 9.16 8.16 -11.52
CA LEU A 72 7.88 7.70 -11.00
C LEU A 72 6.74 8.66 -11.37
N LEU A 73 6.95 9.97 -11.25
CA LEU A 73 5.96 10.99 -11.67
C LEU A 73 5.63 10.91 -13.17
N GLY A 74 6.62 10.56 -14.00
CA GLY A 74 6.40 10.32 -15.43
C GLY A 74 5.57 9.06 -15.72
N HIS A 75 5.68 8.03 -14.86
CA HIS A 75 4.96 6.76 -15.00
C HIS A 75 3.56 6.76 -14.37
N HIS A 76 3.39 7.46 -13.25
CA HIS A 76 2.13 7.58 -12.51
C HIS A 76 1.78 9.07 -12.33
N PRO A 77 1.32 9.74 -13.40
CA PRO A 77 1.01 11.17 -13.34
C PRO A 77 -0.26 11.45 -12.51
N ASP A 78 -1.16 10.48 -12.44
CA ASP A 78 -2.42 10.61 -11.72
C ASP A 78 -2.25 10.17 -10.26
N ARG A 79 -2.62 11.05 -9.34
CA ARG A 79 -2.63 10.76 -7.91
C ARG A 79 -4.05 10.38 -7.47
N PRO A 80 -4.24 9.15 -6.94
CA PRO A 80 -5.50 8.75 -6.33
C PRO A 80 -5.95 9.68 -5.18
N PRO A 81 -7.26 9.71 -4.84
CA PRO A 81 -7.73 10.42 -3.67
C PRO A 81 -7.14 9.83 -2.39
N LEU A 82 -6.94 10.69 -1.39
CA LEU A 82 -6.48 10.29 -0.07
C LEU A 82 -7.63 9.59 0.67
N THR A 83 -7.47 8.30 0.94
CA THR A 83 -8.53 7.45 1.50
C THR A 83 -8.12 6.96 2.89
N PRO A 84 -8.96 7.14 3.93
CA PRO A 84 -8.76 6.48 5.21
C PRO A 84 -8.78 4.96 5.04
N CYS A 85 -7.71 4.30 5.47
CA CYS A 85 -7.57 2.86 5.32
C CYS A 85 -6.81 2.24 6.48
N ARG A 86 -7.05 0.95 6.69
CA ARG A 86 -6.29 0.09 7.60
C ARG A 86 -5.63 -1.00 6.76
N LEU A 87 -4.31 -1.08 6.82
CA LEU A 87 -3.54 -2.09 6.09
C LEU A 87 -3.05 -3.16 7.06
N GLY A 88 -3.38 -4.41 6.78
CA GLY A 88 -2.90 -5.60 7.48
C GLY A 88 -1.95 -6.44 6.65
N LEU A 89 -1.57 -7.60 7.19
CA LEU A 89 -0.67 -8.55 6.51
C LEU A 89 -1.35 -9.24 5.32
N ASP A 90 -2.62 -9.56 5.49
CA ASP A 90 -3.41 -10.39 4.58
C ASP A 90 -4.66 -9.66 4.08
N SER A 91 -4.97 -8.51 4.64
CA SER A 91 -6.22 -7.80 4.43
C SER A 91 -6.02 -6.29 4.43
N ILE A 92 -6.95 -5.59 3.80
CA ILE A 92 -7.05 -4.13 3.81
C ILE A 92 -8.50 -3.73 4.02
N ALA A 93 -8.71 -2.71 4.84
CA ALA A 93 -10.01 -2.07 4.99
C ALA A 93 -9.95 -0.60 4.58
N TRP A 94 -11.00 -0.09 3.95
CA TRP A 94 -11.11 1.32 3.58
C TRP A 94 -12.57 1.78 3.54
N LEU A 95 -12.77 3.10 3.46
CA LEU A 95 -14.08 3.70 3.21
C LEU A 95 -14.24 3.99 1.72
N SER A 96 -15.36 3.58 1.15
CA SER A 96 -15.70 3.72 -0.27
C SER A 96 -17.01 4.48 -0.43
N ASP A 97 -17.07 5.39 -1.38
CA ASP A 97 -18.33 6.00 -1.85
C ASP A 97 -19.08 5.05 -2.82
N HIS A 98 -18.36 4.13 -3.45
CA HIS A 98 -18.89 3.09 -4.32
C HIS A 98 -19.18 1.78 -3.55
N PRO A 99 -20.35 1.13 -3.75
CA PRO A 99 -20.59 -0.21 -3.24
C PRO A 99 -19.85 -1.26 -4.08
N TRP A 100 -19.22 -2.22 -3.41
CA TRP A 100 -18.59 -3.39 -3.99
C TRP A 100 -19.38 -4.66 -3.67
N ARG A 101 -19.25 -5.72 -4.47
CA ARG A 101 -19.87 -7.01 -4.17
C ARG A 101 -18.86 -7.92 -3.49
N VAL A 102 -19.31 -8.63 -2.46
CA VAL A 102 -18.52 -9.71 -1.85
C VAL A 102 -18.19 -10.74 -2.91
N GLY A 103 -16.91 -11.13 -2.98
CA GLY A 103 -16.35 -12.00 -4.01
C GLY A 103 -15.76 -11.27 -5.22
N ASP A 104 -16.01 -9.96 -5.41
CA ASP A 104 -15.38 -9.20 -6.48
C ASP A 104 -13.85 -9.27 -6.36
N ALA A 105 -13.19 -9.57 -7.48
CA ALA A 105 -11.75 -9.40 -7.60
C ALA A 105 -11.46 -7.94 -7.95
N VAL A 106 -10.55 -7.33 -7.22
CA VAL A 106 -10.16 -5.93 -7.40
C VAL A 106 -8.65 -5.79 -7.47
N GLN A 107 -8.21 -4.76 -8.20
CA GLN A 107 -6.87 -4.23 -8.06
C GLN A 107 -6.94 -2.93 -7.26
N ILE A 108 -6.09 -2.87 -6.24
CA ILE A 108 -5.86 -1.69 -5.42
C ILE A 108 -4.53 -1.08 -5.86
N ALA A 109 -4.58 0.13 -6.41
CA ALA A 109 -3.44 0.99 -6.62
C ALA A 109 -3.26 1.87 -5.38
N LEU A 110 -2.13 1.69 -4.69
CA LEU A 110 -1.87 2.30 -3.38
C LEU A 110 -0.53 3.03 -3.41
N MET A 111 -0.51 4.29 -2.97
CA MET A 111 0.74 5.00 -2.70
C MET A 111 1.07 4.86 -1.20
N PRO A 112 2.13 4.12 -0.83
CA PRO A 112 2.48 3.84 0.57
C PRO A 112 3.06 5.06 1.30
N ASN A 113 3.46 6.09 0.55
CA ASN A 113 3.85 7.40 1.05
C ASN A 113 3.06 8.47 0.26
N PRO A 114 2.27 9.34 0.92
CA PRO A 114 1.51 10.38 0.23
C PRO A 114 2.38 11.48 -0.39
N ASP A 115 3.70 11.50 -0.17
CA ASP A 115 4.61 12.50 -0.75
C ASP A 115 5.46 11.98 -1.91
N SER A 116 5.35 10.69 -2.28
CA SER A 116 6.09 10.08 -3.39
C SER A 116 5.14 9.46 -4.41
N ALA A 117 5.56 9.42 -5.68
CA ALA A 117 4.88 8.72 -6.77
C ALA A 117 5.06 7.18 -6.77
N LEU A 118 5.75 6.62 -5.77
CA LEU A 118 5.90 5.17 -5.62
C LEU A 118 4.52 4.51 -5.45
N MET A 119 4.24 3.46 -6.24
CA MET A 119 2.95 2.78 -6.25
C MET A 119 3.09 1.29 -5.98
N LEU A 120 2.13 0.74 -5.24
CA LEU A 120 1.89 -0.69 -5.10
C LEU A 120 0.59 -1.05 -5.83
N PHE A 121 0.64 -2.12 -6.62
CA PHE A 121 -0.53 -2.73 -7.23
C PHE A 121 -0.80 -4.06 -6.55
N LEU A 122 -1.90 -4.13 -5.81
CA LEU A 122 -2.29 -5.28 -5.00
C LEU A 122 -3.59 -5.86 -5.58
N ALA A 123 -3.59 -7.14 -5.91
CA ALA A 123 -4.84 -7.86 -6.16
C ALA A 123 -5.50 -8.18 -4.81
N ALA A 124 -6.83 -8.13 -4.75
CA ALA A 124 -7.59 -8.50 -3.57
C ALA A 124 -8.98 -9.03 -3.94
N HIS A 125 -9.62 -9.74 -3.00
CA HIS A 125 -11.03 -10.10 -3.09
C HIS A 125 -11.81 -9.42 -1.99
N ILE A 126 -12.96 -8.85 -2.32
CA ILE A 126 -13.87 -8.25 -1.33
C ILE A 126 -14.44 -9.37 -0.46
N GLU A 127 -14.16 -9.34 0.84
CA GLU A 127 -14.69 -10.30 1.82
C GLU A 127 -15.95 -9.76 2.50
N GLU A 128 -15.93 -8.47 2.86
CA GLU A 128 -17.04 -7.85 3.58
C GLU A 128 -17.32 -6.44 3.09
N GLN A 129 -18.58 -6.04 3.21
CA GLN A 129 -19.03 -4.67 3.03
C GLN A 129 -20.09 -4.35 4.09
N HIS A 130 -19.90 -3.22 4.76
CA HIS A 130 -20.83 -2.70 5.76
C HIS A 130 -21.24 -1.27 5.40
N PRO A 131 -22.54 -0.93 5.38
CA PRO A 131 -22.95 0.46 5.25
C PRO A 131 -22.50 1.26 6.48
N THR A 132 -22.09 2.50 6.24
CA THR A 132 -21.74 3.45 7.31
C THR A 132 -22.86 4.47 7.51
N PRO A 133 -22.88 5.22 8.64
CA PRO A 133 -23.89 6.25 8.88
C PRO A 133 -23.94 7.38 7.83
N ASP A 134 -22.84 7.62 7.13
CA ASP A 134 -22.69 8.76 6.19
C ASP A 134 -22.86 8.32 4.73
N GLU A 135 -23.68 7.30 4.49
CA GLU A 135 -23.97 6.73 3.16
C GLU A 135 -22.75 6.17 2.39
N SER A 136 -21.57 6.12 3.03
CA SER A 136 -20.39 5.41 2.52
C SER A 136 -20.39 3.94 2.92
N TYR A 137 -19.48 3.15 2.37
CA TYR A 137 -19.31 1.73 2.63
C TYR A 137 -17.95 1.46 3.27
N ALA A 138 -17.94 0.75 4.39
CA ALA A 138 -16.71 0.19 4.96
C ALA A 138 -16.46 -1.17 4.30
N ILE A 139 -15.34 -1.27 3.58
CA ILE A 139 -14.97 -2.46 2.80
C ILE A 139 -13.83 -3.18 3.51
N ILE A 140 -13.87 -4.52 3.51
CA ILE A 140 -12.73 -5.38 3.86
C ILE A 140 -12.42 -6.24 2.64
N ALA A 141 -11.15 -6.26 2.22
CA ALA A 141 -10.68 -7.11 1.15
C ALA A 141 -9.47 -7.94 1.58
N ARG A 142 -9.44 -9.20 1.17
CA ARG A 142 -8.31 -10.13 1.31
C ARG A 142 -7.31 -9.92 0.20
N LEU A 143 -6.08 -9.60 0.55
CA LEU A 143 -4.97 -9.43 -0.38
C LEU A 143 -4.57 -10.77 -1.01
N GLN A 144 -4.34 -10.75 -2.32
CA GLN A 144 -3.80 -11.83 -3.12
C GLN A 144 -2.38 -11.45 -3.57
N LEU A 145 -1.45 -11.44 -2.61
CA LEU A 145 -0.04 -11.15 -2.92
C LEU A 145 0.52 -12.22 -3.87
N PRO A 146 1.40 -11.84 -4.82
CA PRO A 146 2.11 -12.80 -5.66
C PRO A 146 2.76 -13.91 -4.83
N GLN A 147 2.53 -15.17 -5.23
CA GLN A 147 3.05 -16.37 -4.54
C GLN A 147 4.54 -16.63 -4.80
N ASP A 148 5.32 -15.59 -5.07
CA ASP A 148 6.77 -15.72 -5.19
C ASP A 148 7.45 -15.64 -3.82
N GLU A 149 8.60 -16.28 -3.70
CA GLU A 149 9.34 -16.41 -2.44
C GLU A 149 9.78 -15.06 -1.81
N GLN A 150 9.74 -13.95 -2.57
CA GLN A 150 10.25 -12.65 -2.10
C GLN A 150 9.16 -11.67 -1.68
N THR A 151 8.01 -11.67 -2.37
CA THR A 151 7.00 -10.62 -2.17
C THR A 151 6.39 -10.66 -0.77
N GLN A 152 5.99 -11.85 -0.29
CA GLN A 152 5.38 -11.99 1.03
C GLN A 152 6.32 -11.53 2.18
N PRO A 153 7.59 -11.97 2.28
CA PRO A 153 8.50 -11.50 3.33
C PRO A 153 8.82 -9.99 3.28
N LEU A 154 8.78 -9.37 2.10
CA LEU A 154 8.99 -7.92 1.97
C LEU A 154 7.75 -7.14 2.44
N TRP A 155 6.56 -7.59 2.05
CA TRP A 155 5.29 -7.03 2.50
C TRP A 155 5.16 -7.07 4.01
N GLU A 156 5.32 -8.25 4.62
CA GLU A 156 5.21 -8.44 6.06
C GLU A 156 6.15 -7.50 6.82
N ARG A 157 7.41 -7.43 6.39
CA ARG A 157 8.42 -6.57 7.03
C ARG A 157 8.05 -5.10 6.98
N TRP A 158 7.51 -4.62 5.86
CA TRP A 158 7.05 -3.25 5.74
C TRP A 158 5.83 -3.00 6.63
N VAL A 159 4.81 -3.86 6.58
CA VAL A 159 3.60 -3.73 7.41
C VAL A 159 3.93 -3.78 8.90
N PHE A 160 4.74 -4.74 9.36
CA PHE A 160 5.16 -4.82 10.76
C PHE A 160 5.91 -3.58 11.22
N ARG A 161 6.79 -3.02 10.38
CA ARG A 161 7.51 -1.79 10.71
C ARG A 161 6.54 -0.62 10.89
N ARG A 162 5.58 -0.47 9.99
CA ARG A 162 4.54 0.57 10.05
C ARG A 162 3.61 0.38 11.26
N HIS A 163 3.19 -0.86 11.53
CA HIS A 163 2.41 -1.23 12.70
C HIS A 163 3.13 -0.87 14.00
N ARG A 164 4.40 -1.28 14.15
CA ARG A 164 5.20 -0.96 15.34
C ARG A 164 5.34 0.55 15.53
N ARG A 165 5.56 1.30 14.45
CA ARG A 165 5.63 2.77 14.51
C ARG A 165 4.30 3.38 14.96
N ALA A 166 3.17 2.92 14.42
CA ALA A 166 1.85 3.39 14.81
C ALA A 166 1.50 3.09 16.28
N ILE A 167 2.04 2.03 16.87
CA ILE A 167 1.90 1.76 18.32
C ILE A 167 2.70 2.76 19.16
N LEU A 168 3.91 3.13 18.71
CA LEU A 168 4.79 4.05 19.44
C LEU A 168 4.34 5.52 19.34
N GLU A 169 3.58 5.88 18.31
CA GLU A 169 3.05 7.24 18.08
C GLU A 169 1.69 7.48 18.76
N ARG A 170 1.12 6.49 19.45
CA ARG A 170 -0.12 6.59 20.25
C ARG A 170 0.18 6.92 21.70
#